data_AF-A0A7C6PE41-F1
#
_entry.id   AF-A0A7C6PE41-F1
#
_cell.length_a   1.000
_cell.length_b   1.000
_cell.length_c   1.000
_cell.angle_alpha   90.00
_cell.angle_beta   90.00
_cell.angle_gamma   90.00
#
_symmetry.space_group_name_H-M   'P 1'
#
loop_
_entity.id
_entity.type
_entity.pdbx_description
1 polymer ?
#
loop_
_entity_poly.entity_id
_entity_poly.type
_entity_poly.pdbx_seq_one_letter_code
_entity_poly.pdbx_strand_id
1 'polypeptide(L)'
;MSVRERNKTRFFLYGSMLMAIALGVYAQDIAYLLYNNLAIPLMVGLSIVTILSILLFLSPPIWASKFNKQNIVPKKEFNIYFGINIIIGIIISAFSLIVWIAWCG
;
A
#
# COMPACT_ATOMS: atom_id res chain seq x y z
N MET A 1 22.37 16.93 7.78
CA MET A 1 21.57 15.69 7.92
C MET A 1 22.37 14.52 7.39
N SER A 2 22.47 13.40 8.12
CA SER A 2 23.30 12.28 7.68
C SER A 2 22.65 11.56 6.49
N VAL A 3 23.47 11.09 5.54
CA VAL A 3 23.02 10.28 4.39
C VAL A 3 22.16 9.08 4.83
N ARG A 4 22.41 8.58 6.05
CA ARG A 4 21.73 7.45 6.67
C ARG A 4 20.23 7.69 6.89
N GLU A 5 19.82 8.86 7.36
CA GLU A 5 18.41 9.15 7.64
C GLU A 5 17.58 9.25 6.37
N ARG A 6 18.14 9.88 5.32
CA ARG A 6 17.50 9.95 4.00
C ARG A 6 17.28 8.57 3.39
N ASN A 7 18.28 7.69 3.49
CA ASN A 7 18.17 6.33 2.98
C ASN A 7 17.11 5.52 3.74
N LYS A 8 17.01 5.70 5.07
CA LYS A 8 15.97 5.05 5.89
C LYS A 8 14.57 5.49 5.48
N THR A 9 14.36 6.79 5.25
CA THR A 9 13.06 7.31 4.80
C THR A 9 12.72 6.80 3.39
N ARG A 10 13.67 6.83 2.44
CA ARG A 10 13.45 6.27 1.10
C ARG A 10 13.08 4.78 1.16
N PHE A 11 13.82 4.00 1.94
CA PHE A 11 13.52 2.59 2.15
C PHE A 11 12.11 2.37 2.68
N PHE A 12 11.69 3.18 3.66
CA PHE A 12 10.32 3.10 4.20
C PHE A 12 9.26 3.46 3.15
N LEU A 13 9.45 4.54 2.38
CA LEU A 13 8.51 4.98 1.34
C LEU A 13 8.38 3.94 0.21
N TYR A 14 9.49 3.50 -0.37
CA TYR A 14 9.45 2.52 -1.47
C TYR A 14 9.10 1.11 -0.97
N GLY A 15 9.53 0.72 0.24
CA GLY A 15 9.20 -0.57 0.83
C GLY A 15 7.72 -0.71 1.15
N SER A 16 7.10 0.31 1.75
CA SER A 16 5.65 0.32 2.00
C SER A 16 4.84 0.26 0.71
N MET A 17 5.30 0.96 -0.33
CA MET A 17 4.67 0.91 -1.65
C MET A 17 4.73 -0.49 -2.27
N LEU A 18 5.90 -1.14 -2.28
CA LEU A 18 6.03 -2.53 -2.77
C LEU A 18 5.15 -3.51 -1.98
N MET A 19 5.08 -3.33 -0.66
CA MET A 19 4.24 -4.16 0.20
C MET A 19 2.75 -3.96 -0.10
N ALA A 20 2.31 -2.72 -0.34
CA ALA A 20 0.94 -2.39 -0.70
C ALA A 20 0.54 -3.03 -2.04
N ILE A 21 1.43 -2.98 -3.03
CA ILE A 21 1.25 -3.63 -4.33
C ILE A 21 1.10 -5.15 -4.13
N ALA A 22 2.02 -5.78 -3.40
CA ALA A 22 1.94 -7.22 -3.15
C ALA A 22 0.62 -7.61 -2.47
N LEU A 23 0.21 -6.88 -1.42
CA LEU A 23 -1.06 -7.14 -0.73
C LEU A 23 -2.27 -6.94 -1.65
N GLY A 24 -2.26 -5.93 -2.52
CA GLY A 24 -3.39 -5.65 -3.41
C GLY A 24 -3.51 -6.67 -4.56
N VAL A 25 -2.38 -7.05 -5.17
CA VAL A 25 -2.34 -8.06 -6.25
C VAL A 25 -2.69 -9.44 -5.72
N TYR A 26 -2.09 -9.84 -4.59
CA TYR A 26 -2.29 -11.16 -3.98
C TYR A 26 -3.45 -11.19 -2.97
N ALA A 27 -4.34 -10.19 -2.97
CA ALA A 27 -5.43 -10.10 -2.00
C ALA A 27 -6.32 -11.35 -2.00
N GLN A 28 -6.59 -11.86 -3.20
CA GLN A 28 -7.35 -13.08 -3.44
C GLN A 28 -6.65 -14.33 -2.88
N ASP A 29 -5.38 -14.53 -3.19
CA ASP A 29 -4.62 -15.68 -2.70
C ASP A 29 -4.48 -15.66 -1.18
N ILE A 30 -4.27 -14.48 -0.60
CA ILE A 30 -4.22 -14.30 0.85
C ILE A 30 -5.59 -14.58 1.49
N ALA A 31 -6.69 -14.16 0.86
CA ALA A 31 -8.04 -14.46 1.33
C ALA A 31 -8.33 -15.97 1.31
N TYR A 32 -7.91 -16.68 0.26
CA TYR A 32 -7.99 -18.14 0.21
C TYR A 32 -7.15 -18.81 1.30
N LEU A 33 -5.93 -18.32 1.54
CA LEU A 33 -5.07 -18.82 2.60
C LEU A 33 -5.71 -18.63 3.98
N LEU A 34 -6.30 -17.46 4.24
CA LEU A 34 -7.04 -17.15 5.47
C LEU A 34 -8.27 -18.03 5.63
N TYR A 35 -9.03 -18.25 4.56
CA TYR A 35 -10.19 -19.14 4.59
C TYR A 35 -9.79 -20.59 4.90
N ASN A 36 -8.79 -21.12 4.21
CA ASN A 36 -8.39 -22.52 4.34
C ASN A 36 -7.71 -22.84 5.69
N ASN A 37 -6.96 -21.90 6.27
CA ASN A 37 -6.17 -22.16 7.48
C ASN A 37 -6.83 -21.62 8.76
N LEU A 38 -7.63 -20.56 8.65
CA LEU A 38 -8.17 -19.83 9.80
C LEU A 38 -9.71 -19.76 9.77
N ALA A 39 -10.36 -20.43 8.80
CA ALA A 39 -11.81 -20.44 8.61
C ALA A 39 -12.43 -19.03 8.51
N ILE A 40 -11.64 -18.03 8.11
CA ILE A 40 -12.11 -16.65 7.94
C ILE A 40 -12.95 -16.60 6.67
N PRO A 41 -14.20 -16.08 6.71
CA PRO A 41 -15.03 -15.96 5.52
C PRO A 41 -14.30 -15.20 4.40
N LEU A 42 -14.42 -15.69 3.19
CA LEU A 42 -13.58 -15.25 2.08
C LEU A 42 -13.74 -13.76 1.76
N MET A 43 -14.98 -13.26 1.79
CA MET A 43 -15.33 -11.83 1.71
C MET A 43 -14.65 -10.99 2.80
N VAL A 44 -14.58 -11.51 4.02
CA VAL A 44 -13.97 -10.82 5.16
C VAL A 44 -12.45 -10.79 4.99
N GLY A 45 -11.83 -11.90 4.60
CA GLY A 45 -10.41 -11.98 4.30
C GLY A 45 -10.00 -11.00 3.19
N LEU A 46 -10.76 -10.97 2.09
CA LEU A 46 -10.50 -10.06 0.97
C LEU A 46 -10.62 -8.60 1.39
N SER A 47 -11.65 -8.27 2.17
CA SER A 47 -11.89 -6.91 2.67
C SER A 47 -10.74 -6.44 3.58
N ILE A 48 -10.29 -7.30 4.51
CA ILE A 48 -9.17 -6.98 5.42
C ILE A 48 -7.90 -6.67 4.62
N VAL A 49 -7.53 -7.54 3.67
CA VAL A 49 -6.30 -7.37 2.89
C VAL A 49 -6.38 -6.12 2.01
N THR A 50 -7.54 -5.84 1.43
CA THR A 50 -7.77 -4.64 0.62
C THR A 50 -7.66 -3.36 1.46
N ILE A 51 -8.28 -3.33 2.65
CA ILE A 51 -8.17 -2.19 3.58
C ILE A 51 -6.71 -1.97 4.00
N LEU A 52 -5.97 -3.05 4.31
CA LEU A 52 -4.56 -2.97 4.66
C LEU A 52 -3.70 -2.40 3.51
N SER A 53 -3.95 -2.82 2.27
CA SER A 53 -3.28 -2.27 1.09
C SER A 53 -3.54 -0.77 0.93
N ILE A 54 -4.80 -0.33 1.06
CA ILE A 54 -5.16 1.10 1.00
C ILE A 54 -4.48 1.90 2.11
N LEU A 55 -4.48 1.40 3.35
CA LEU A 55 -3.79 2.05 4.47
C LEU A 55 -2.28 2.16 4.22
N LEU A 56 -1.66 1.15 3.61
CA LEU A 56 -0.25 1.18 3.24
C LEU A 56 0.04 2.14 2.09
N PHE A 57 -0.89 2.40 1.18
CA PHE A 57 -0.76 3.46 0.18
C PHE A 57 -0.89 4.87 0.77
N LEU A 58 -1.70 5.03 1.82
CA LEU A 58 -1.95 6.33 2.48
C LEU A 58 -0.94 6.66 3.58
N SER A 59 -0.35 5.67 4.24
CA SER A 59 0.62 5.89 5.32
C SER A 59 1.87 6.69 4.91
N PRO A 60 2.46 6.50 3.71
CA PRO A 60 3.70 7.17 3.30
C PRO A 60 3.53 8.69 3.13
N PRO A 61 2.51 9.23 2.44
CA PRO A 61 2.32 10.68 2.37
C PRO A 61 1.94 11.31 3.71
N ILE A 62 1.18 10.63 4.57
CA ILE A 62 0.82 11.14 5.90
C ILE A 62 2.08 11.27 6.76
N TRP A 63 2.91 10.23 6.82
CA TRP A 63 4.16 10.25 7.58
C TRP A 63 5.19 11.17 6.96
N ALA A 64 5.27 11.20 5.62
CA ALA A 64 6.16 12.11 4.93
C ALA A 64 5.78 13.58 5.14
N SER A 65 4.50 13.94 5.28
CA SER A 65 4.11 15.32 5.66
C SER A 65 4.69 15.73 7.03
N LYS A 66 4.76 14.77 7.95
CA LYS A 66 5.35 14.92 9.29
C LYS A 66 6.89 15.02 9.21
N PHE A 67 7.52 14.26 8.31
CA PHE A 67 8.95 14.34 8.03
C PHE A 67 9.33 15.56 7.17
N ASN A 68 8.42 16.12 6.38
CA ASN A 68 8.67 17.29 5.53
C ASN A 68 8.88 18.56 6.37
N LYS A 69 8.31 18.62 7.59
CA LYS A 69 8.69 19.63 8.61
C LYS A 69 10.19 19.60 8.96
N GLN A 70 10.89 18.50 8.68
CA GLN A 70 12.32 18.32 8.91
C GLN A 70 13.16 18.39 7.60
N ASN A 71 12.56 18.71 6.44
CA ASN A 71 13.24 18.77 5.12
C ASN A 71 14.09 17.53 4.77
N ILE A 72 13.68 16.34 5.20
CA ILE A 72 14.49 15.11 5.06
C ILE A 72 14.66 14.71 3.60
N VAL A 73 13.57 14.79 2.81
CA VAL A 73 13.56 14.40 1.39
C VAL A 73 13.30 15.66 0.55
N PRO A 74 14.02 15.86 -0.56
CA PRO A 74 13.77 16.98 -1.46
C PRO A 74 12.32 16.96 -1.97
N LYS A 75 11.65 18.12 -1.99
CA LYS A 75 10.26 18.25 -2.47
C LYS A 75 10.03 17.62 -3.86
N LYS A 76 11.02 17.74 -4.76
CA LYS A 76 10.97 17.15 -6.10
C LYS A 76 10.86 15.62 -6.06
N GLU A 77 11.72 14.96 -5.27
CA GLU A 77 11.70 13.50 -5.12
C GLU A 77 10.40 13.03 -4.46
N PHE A 78 9.95 13.77 -3.44
CA PHE A 78 8.70 13.47 -2.77
C PHE A 78 7.48 13.55 -3.70
N ASN A 79 7.39 14.60 -4.53
CA ASN A 79 6.31 14.74 -5.51
C ASN A 79 6.32 13.63 -6.56
N ILE A 80 7.50 13.20 -7.02
CA ILE A 80 7.62 12.08 -7.97
C ILE A 80 7.12 10.79 -7.32
N TYR A 81 7.59 10.47 -6.11
CA TYR A 81 7.12 9.31 -5.35
C TYR A 81 5.60 9.35 -5.16
N PHE A 82 5.07 10.50 -4.73
CA PHE A 82 3.63 10.66 -4.48
C PHE A 82 2.80 10.47 -5.76
N GLY A 83 3.25 11.04 -6.89
CA GLY A 83 2.59 10.85 -8.18
C GLY A 83 2.56 9.38 -8.63
N ILE A 84 3.69 8.68 -8.53
CA ILE A 84 3.77 7.25 -8.85
C ILE A 84 2.87 6.43 -7.92
N ASN A 85 2.87 6.75 -6.62
CA ASN A 85 2.06 6.07 -5.61
C ASN A 85 0.56 6.23 -5.88
N ILE A 86 0.11 7.41 -6.34
CA ILE A 86 -1.29 7.64 -6.74
C ILE A 86 -1.65 6.77 -7.96
N ILE A 87 -0.83 6.80 -9.02
CA ILE A 87 -1.12 6.05 -10.26
C ILE A 87 -1.24 4.56 -9.95
N ILE A 88 -0.27 4.00 -9.23
CA ILE A 88 -0.27 2.59 -8.88
C ILE A 88 -1.41 2.26 -7.91
N GLY A 89 -1.66 3.12 -6.91
CA GLY A 89 -2.78 2.96 -5.99
C GLY A 89 -4.13 2.89 -6.70
N ILE A 90 -4.37 3.72 -7.72
CA ILE A 90 -5.58 3.68 -8.55
C ILE A 90 -5.69 2.35 -9.30
N ILE A 91 -4.62 1.91 -9.98
CA ILE A 91 -4.61 0.67 -10.75
C ILE A 91 -4.89 -0.53 -9.85
N ILE A 92 -4.20 -0.63 -8.72
CA ILE A 92 -4.37 -1.74 -7.76
C ILE A 92 -5.77 -1.70 -7.14
N SER A 93 -6.26 -0.53 -6.73
CA SER A 93 -7.61 -0.41 -6.16
C SER A 93 -8.69 -0.79 -7.15
N ALA A 94 -8.56 -0.39 -8.42
CA ALA A 94 -9.49 -0.78 -9.48
C ALA A 94 -9.47 -2.31 -9.70
N PHE A 95 -8.28 -2.91 -9.72
CA PHE A 95 -8.13 -4.37 -9.82
C PHE A 95 -8.79 -5.10 -8.64
N SER A 96 -8.50 -4.69 -7.40
CA SER A 96 -9.11 -5.29 -6.20
C SER A 96 -10.63 -5.14 -6.19
N LEU A 97 -11.17 -4.02 -6.69
CA LEU A 97 -12.61 -3.78 -6.78
C LEU A 97 -13.28 -4.72 -7.81
N ILE A 98 -12.64 -4.94 -8.97
CA ILE A 98 -13.11 -5.91 -9.96
C ILE A 98 -13.15 -7.32 -9.36
N VAL A 99 -12.07 -7.73 -8.68
CA VAL A 99 -11.99 -9.03 -8.00
C VAL A 99 -13.07 -9.17 -6.93
N TRP A 100 -13.33 -8.11 -6.16
CA TRP A 100 -14.36 -8.11 -5.14
C TRP A 100 -15.77 -8.22 -5.73
N ILE A 101 -16.10 -7.45 -6.77
CA ILE A 101 -17.39 -7.54 -7.48
C ILE A 101 -17.59 -8.95 -8.05
N ALA A 102 -16.57 -9.54 -8.67
CA ALA A 102 -16.63 -10.89 -9.22
C ALA A 102 -17.00 -11.95 -8.17
N TRP A 103 -16.80 -11.66 -6.89
CA TRP A 103 -17.14 -12.55 -5.78
C TRP A 103 -18.44 -12.21 -5.05
N CYS A 104 -19.00 -11.02 -5.27
CA CYS A 104 -20.33 -10.65 -4.79
C CYS A 104 -21.47 -11.19 -5.68
N GLY A 105 -21.13 -11.69 -6.88
CA GLY A 105 -22.07 -12.24 -7.86
C GLY A 105 -22.21 -13.76 -7.80
#